data_AF-A0A536Z2P3-F1
#
_entry.id   AF-A0A536Z2P3-F1
#
_cell.length_a   1.000
_cell.length_b   1.000
_cell.length_c   1.000
_cell.angle_alpha   90.00
_cell.angle_beta   90.00
_cell.angle_gamma   90.00
#
_symmetry.space_group_name_H-M   'P 1'
#
loop_
_entity.id
_entity.type
_entity.pdbx_description
1 polymer ?
#
loop_
_entity_poly.entity_id
_entity_poly.type
_entity_poly.pdbx_seq_one_letter_code
_entity_poly.pdbx_strand_id
1 'polypeptide(L)'
;MEISLYPAYNVLSKMIHSDAEMRKDIMCIGGTSQWPATIFRGTDQWGEPYGYILVDPIGGAIGAFATGDGISTGGQSRTPICKLPNVEHTEQTFPLLFLYRKEVIDSGGAGRYRGGLSAESCFIPHHTALITQDTLSSGNAIPTSPGMMGGYPATTNVYKFKRQTDIIERVAAHTMPADIAELQGEEVTLQLRQENFEQRPGDVYAVIWSAAGGFGDPLERDPENVREDIDNRSVSIAAARDIYGVVIAADGQVDGPATRRLRDGRRDANRRKDGHVTRLEGERTLRVTDNIDLRREKGGGRLACSKCAADLGGLGDNYKDRCVRRESDIGTANPNIGDYRRYIDETPVFRQFFCPGCGALIENEVARANDPVLRDIELIPREASKRGPSGVRGKSLDSRIRGNDEK
;
A
#
# COMPACT_ATOMS: atom_id res chain seq x y z
N MET A 1 -11.60 -3.07 16.11
CA MET A 1 -12.58 -3.59 15.13
C MET A 1 -12.20 -3.27 13.68
N GLU A 2 -11.31 -2.29 13.43
CA GLU A 2 -10.91 -1.90 12.05
C GLU A 2 -9.87 -2.79 11.40
N ILE A 3 -9.03 -3.48 12.21
CA ILE A 3 -7.93 -4.34 11.72
C ILE A 3 -8.43 -5.47 10.80
N SER A 4 -9.66 -5.99 10.99
CA SER A 4 -10.19 -7.11 10.19
C SER A 4 -10.94 -6.68 8.93
N LEU A 5 -11.42 -5.43 8.84
CA LEU A 5 -12.20 -4.95 7.70
C LEU A 5 -11.33 -4.83 6.45
N TYR A 6 -10.14 -4.26 6.57
CA TYR A 6 -9.26 -4.01 5.42
C TYR A 6 -8.74 -5.29 4.76
N PRO A 7 -8.25 -6.31 5.50
CA PRO A 7 -7.91 -7.60 4.89
C PRO A 7 -9.08 -8.27 4.16
N ALA A 8 -10.31 -8.09 4.63
CA ALA A 8 -11.49 -8.66 3.98
C ALA A 8 -11.72 -8.11 2.56
N TYR A 9 -11.38 -6.84 2.30
CA TYR A 9 -11.47 -6.25 0.95
C TYR A 9 -10.57 -6.98 -0.04
N ASN A 10 -9.32 -7.25 0.32
CA ASN A 10 -8.39 -7.95 -0.56
C ASN A 10 -8.82 -9.39 -0.80
N VAL A 11 -9.34 -10.08 0.23
CA VAL A 11 -9.87 -11.44 0.09
C VAL A 11 -11.05 -11.47 -0.88
N LEU A 12 -12.06 -10.61 -0.67
CA LEU A 12 -13.22 -10.53 -1.56
C LEU A 12 -12.82 -10.14 -2.98
N SER A 13 -11.93 -9.17 -3.13
CA SER A 13 -11.39 -8.74 -4.42
C SER A 13 -10.69 -9.88 -5.17
N LYS A 14 -9.87 -10.69 -4.47
CA LYS A 14 -9.24 -11.88 -5.05
C LYS A 14 -10.27 -12.93 -5.46
N MET A 15 -11.32 -13.14 -4.67
CA MET A 15 -12.39 -14.10 -4.98
C MET A 15 -13.21 -13.70 -6.22
N ILE A 16 -13.58 -12.42 -6.35
CA ILE A 16 -14.40 -11.94 -7.47
C ILE A 16 -13.60 -11.65 -8.74
N HIS A 17 -12.26 -11.58 -8.65
CA HIS A 17 -11.41 -11.25 -9.80
C HIS A 17 -11.67 -12.15 -11.01
N SER A 18 -12.04 -13.42 -10.80
CA SER A 18 -12.31 -14.33 -11.91
C SER A 18 -13.51 -13.97 -12.79
N ASP A 19 -14.45 -13.18 -12.27
CA ASP A 19 -15.60 -12.68 -13.00
C ASP A 19 -15.26 -11.36 -13.72
N ALA A 20 -15.52 -11.29 -15.03
CA ALA A 20 -15.11 -10.15 -15.85
C ALA A 20 -15.88 -8.86 -15.55
N GLU A 21 -17.13 -8.96 -15.09
CA GLU A 21 -17.93 -7.80 -14.72
C GLU A 21 -17.57 -7.34 -13.31
N MET A 22 -17.54 -8.26 -12.34
CA MET A 22 -17.21 -7.90 -10.94
C MET A 22 -15.77 -7.40 -10.78
N ARG A 23 -14.84 -7.86 -11.63
CA ARG A 23 -13.45 -7.38 -11.60
C ARG A 23 -13.33 -5.86 -11.76
N LYS A 24 -14.26 -5.22 -12.46
CA LYS A 24 -14.24 -3.75 -12.68
C LYS A 24 -14.38 -2.96 -11.37
N ASP A 25 -14.97 -3.58 -10.34
CA ASP A 25 -15.23 -2.97 -9.04
C ASP A 25 -14.11 -3.24 -8.01
N ILE A 26 -13.04 -3.93 -8.40
CA ILE A 26 -11.93 -4.23 -7.51
C ILE A 26 -11.14 -2.96 -7.20
N MET A 27 -10.94 -2.70 -5.91
CA MET A 27 -10.05 -1.69 -5.38
C MET A 27 -9.11 -2.29 -4.32
N CYS A 28 -7.87 -1.80 -4.27
CA CYS A 28 -6.92 -2.14 -3.23
C CYS A 28 -7.27 -1.44 -1.90
N ILE A 29 -6.64 -1.89 -0.82
CA ILE A 29 -6.76 -1.28 0.50
C ILE A 29 -6.30 0.19 0.44
N GLY A 30 -7.14 1.08 0.98
CA GLY A 30 -6.88 2.50 1.14
C GLY A 30 -5.98 2.85 2.33
N GLY A 31 -5.45 4.08 2.33
CA GLY A 31 -4.49 4.58 3.32
C GLY A 31 -5.01 4.75 4.74
N THR A 32 -6.32 4.81 4.93
CA THR A 32 -6.92 4.84 6.27
C THR A 32 -7.01 3.44 6.91
N SER A 33 -6.27 2.45 6.40
CA SER A 33 -6.23 1.09 6.94
C SER A 33 -5.79 1.05 8.40
N GLN A 34 -4.96 2.02 8.81
CA GLN A 34 -4.61 2.31 10.21
C GLN A 34 -4.46 3.82 10.41
N TRP A 35 -5.26 4.38 11.31
CA TRP A 35 -5.21 5.79 11.66
C TRP A 35 -4.05 6.09 12.63
N PRO A 36 -3.05 6.93 12.25
CA PRO A 36 -2.01 7.38 13.18
C PRO A 36 -2.56 8.51 14.06
N ALA A 37 -3.23 8.13 15.15
CA ALA A 37 -3.86 9.09 16.04
C ALA A 37 -2.77 9.90 16.76
N THR A 38 -2.79 11.21 16.55
CA THR A 38 -2.06 12.18 17.37
C THR A 38 -3.10 12.91 18.21
N ILE A 39 -3.01 12.74 19.53
CA ILE A 39 -3.96 13.31 20.49
C ILE A 39 -3.25 14.40 21.26
N PHE A 40 -3.85 15.58 21.31
CA PHE A 40 -3.34 16.76 21.99
C PHE A 40 -4.20 17.07 23.21
N ARG A 41 -3.56 17.57 24.26
CA ARG A 41 -4.22 18.21 25.39
C ARG A 41 -3.34 19.30 26.00
N GLY A 42 -3.99 20.27 26.63
CA GLY A 42 -3.31 21.35 27.34
C GLY A 42 -4.21 22.55 27.54
N THR A 43 -3.57 23.71 27.62
CA THR A 43 -4.22 25.03 27.63
C THR A 43 -4.03 25.68 26.26
N ASP A 44 -5.12 26.16 25.69
CA ASP A 44 -5.14 26.80 24.38
C ASP A 44 -4.66 28.26 24.43
N GLN A 45 -4.68 28.93 23.28
CA GLN A 45 -4.28 30.33 23.11
C GLN A 45 -5.21 31.34 23.82
N TRP A 46 -6.38 30.90 24.30
CA TRP A 46 -7.38 31.70 25.00
C TRP A 46 -7.35 31.47 26.51
N GLY A 47 -6.54 30.52 26.99
CA GLY A 47 -6.43 30.16 28.40
C GLY A 47 -7.41 29.06 28.84
N GLU A 48 -8.08 28.39 27.91
CA GLU A 48 -9.05 27.34 28.20
C GLU A 48 -8.42 25.93 28.06
N PRO A 49 -8.87 24.94 28.86
CA PRO A 49 -8.48 23.55 28.65
C PRO A 49 -9.04 23.01 27.32
N TYR A 50 -8.20 22.33 26.54
CA TYR A 50 -8.63 21.71 25.28
C TYR A 50 -8.18 20.25 25.15
N GLY A 51 -8.86 19.53 24.27
CA GLY A 51 -8.46 18.22 23.77
C GLY A 51 -8.77 18.12 22.29
N TYR A 52 -7.83 17.60 21.51
CA TYR A 52 -7.97 17.48 20.06
C TYR A 52 -7.34 16.18 19.57
N ILE A 53 -7.95 15.54 18.58
CA ILE A 53 -7.33 14.46 17.80
C ILE A 53 -7.05 15.03 16.42
N LEU A 54 -5.80 14.94 15.94
CA LEU A 54 -5.47 15.41 14.60
C LEU A 54 -6.35 14.67 13.57
N VAL A 55 -7.16 15.43 12.83
CA VAL A 55 -8.12 14.87 11.87
C VAL A 55 -7.54 14.76 10.47
N ASP A 56 -6.38 15.37 10.19
CA ASP A 56 -5.71 15.34 8.88
C ASP A 56 -5.58 13.94 8.25
N PRO A 57 -5.31 12.84 8.99
CA PRO A 57 -5.31 11.50 8.42
C PRO A 57 -6.65 11.06 7.77
N ILE A 58 -7.75 11.78 7.99
CA ILE A 58 -9.02 11.59 7.26
C ILE A 58 -8.85 11.79 5.76
N GLY A 59 -7.86 12.60 5.36
CA GLY A 59 -7.47 12.80 3.99
C GLY A 59 -7.09 11.50 3.30
N GLY A 60 -6.57 10.52 4.05
CA GLY A 60 -6.40 9.15 3.61
C GLY A 60 -5.75 9.01 2.23
N ALA A 61 -6.11 7.92 1.56
CA ALA A 61 -5.79 7.63 0.18
C ALA A 61 -6.69 6.48 -0.30
N ILE A 62 -7.13 6.51 -1.55
CA ILE A 62 -7.90 5.41 -2.15
C ILE A 62 -6.94 4.46 -2.88
N GLY A 63 -7.13 3.15 -2.71
CA GLY A 63 -6.31 2.12 -3.35
C GLY A 63 -6.47 2.08 -4.86
N ALA A 64 -5.46 1.54 -5.53
CA ALA A 64 -5.53 1.33 -6.97
C ALA A 64 -6.73 0.45 -7.34
N PHE A 65 -7.41 0.80 -8.41
CA PHE A 65 -8.46 -0.01 -9.00
C PHE A 65 -7.85 -1.05 -9.94
N ALA A 66 -8.62 -2.09 -10.29
CA ALA A 66 -8.21 -3.01 -11.35
C ALA A 66 -8.15 -2.36 -12.74
N THR A 67 -8.65 -1.12 -12.87
CA THR A 67 -8.81 -0.38 -14.12
C THR A 67 -8.13 1.00 -14.13
N GLY A 68 -7.56 1.44 -13.00
CA GLY A 68 -7.04 2.79 -12.87
C GLY A 68 -6.31 3.04 -11.56
N ASP A 69 -5.58 4.16 -11.50
CA ASP A 69 -4.85 4.57 -10.31
C ASP A 69 -5.80 4.92 -9.16
N GLY A 70 -5.28 4.79 -7.94
CA GLY A 70 -5.95 5.23 -6.74
C GLY A 70 -5.94 6.75 -6.61
N ILE A 71 -6.74 7.26 -5.67
CA ILE A 71 -6.94 8.70 -5.48
C ILE A 71 -6.06 9.17 -4.31
N SER A 72 -5.04 9.97 -4.61
CA SER A 72 -4.21 10.66 -3.61
C SER A 72 -5.05 11.58 -2.76
N THR A 73 -4.83 11.57 -1.44
CA THR A 73 -5.64 12.33 -0.46
C THR A 73 -7.16 12.25 -0.69
N GLY A 74 -7.61 11.11 -1.23
CA GLY A 74 -8.98 10.87 -1.68
C GLY A 74 -9.98 10.49 -0.58
N GLY A 75 -9.58 10.58 0.68
CA GLY A 75 -10.39 10.31 1.85
C GLY A 75 -10.37 8.85 2.32
N GLN A 76 -11.40 8.52 3.10
CA GLN A 76 -11.63 7.18 3.63
C GLN A 76 -12.64 6.43 2.77
N SER A 77 -12.29 5.24 2.27
CA SER A 77 -13.17 4.44 1.38
C SER A 77 -14.55 4.12 2.00
N ARG A 78 -14.64 4.03 3.33
CA ARG A 78 -15.90 3.79 4.07
C ARG A 78 -16.72 5.06 4.27
N THR A 79 -16.12 6.23 4.10
CA THR A 79 -16.75 7.53 4.34
C THR A 79 -16.20 8.54 3.32
N PRO A 80 -16.54 8.38 2.03
CA PRO A 80 -15.93 9.18 0.95
C PRO A 80 -16.33 10.67 1.01
N ILE A 81 -17.31 11.02 1.83
CA ILE A 81 -17.76 12.41 2.04
C ILE A 81 -16.83 13.21 2.97
N CYS A 82 -15.92 12.54 3.69
CA CYS A 82 -15.01 13.22 4.61
C CYS A 82 -14.10 14.21 3.88
N LYS A 83 -13.81 15.33 4.55
CA LYS A 83 -12.94 16.40 4.03
C LYS A 83 -11.82 16.65 5.02
N LEU A 84 -10.62 16.95 4.52
CA LEU A 84 -9.55 17.46 5.36
C LEU A 84 -9.98 18.79 6.01
N PRO A 85 -9.63 19.01 7.29
CA PRO A 85 -9.88 20.30 7.93
C PRO A 85 -9.06 21.41 7.23
N ASN A 86 -9.63 22.62 7.20
CA ASN A 86 -8.89 23.80 6.79
C ASN A 86 -7.86 24.14 7.88
N VAL A 87 -6.60 24.31 7.47
CA VAL A 87 -5.49 24.63 8.39
C VAL A 87 -5.81 25.88 9.21
N GLU A 88 -6.31 26.95 8.59
CA GLU A 88 -6.63 28.20 9.30
C GLU A 88 -7.69 27.99 10.39
N HIS A 89 -8.68 27.14 10.15
CA HIS A 89 -9.71 26.82 11.15
C HIS A 89 -9.12 26.00 12.30
N THR A 90 -8.23 25.06 12.00
CA THR A 90 -7.51 24.29 13.02
C THR A 90 -6.64 25.20 13.88
N GLU A 91 -5.88 26.12 13.29
CA GLU A 91 -5.01 27.07 14.02
C GLU A 91 -5.81 28.12 14.81
N GLN A 92 -7.01 28.50 14.35
CA GLN A 92 -7.90 29.38 15.11
C GLN A 92 -8.45 28.71 16.38
N THR A 93 -8.63 27.38 16.32
CA THR A 93 -9.31 26.61 17.38
C THR A 93 -8.33 25.98 18.36
N PHE A 94 -7.14 25.59 17.90
CA PHE A 94 -6.13 24.88 18.68
C PHE A 94 -4.79 25.61 18.63
N PRO A 95 -3.94 25.51 19.66
CA PRO A 95 -2.70 26.30 19.77
C PRO A 95 -1.57 25.67 18.93
N LEU A 96 -1.83 25.45 17.65
CA LEU A 96 -0.94 24.84 16.68
C LEU A 96 -0.64 25.85 15.58
N LEU A 97 0.56 25.78 15.01
CA LEU A 97 0.90 26.44 13.76
C LEU A 97 1.45 25.39 12.80
N PHE A 98 0.80 25.20 11.67
CA PHE A 98 1.26 24.31 10.61
C PHE A 98 2.43 24.96 9.88
N LEU A 99 3.54 24.23 9.80
CA LEU A 99 4.67 24.61 8.97
C LEU A 99 4.41 24.24 7.51
N TYR A 100 3.83 23.06 7.30
CA TYR A 100 3.38 22.59 6.00
C TYR A 100 2.37 21.46 6.13
N ARG A 101 1.61 21.26 5.04
CA ARG A 101 0.84 20.05 4.77
C ARG A 101 1.02 19.68 3.31
N LYS A 102 1.58 18.50 3.02
CA LYS A 102 1.97 18.09 1.67
C LYS A 102 1.71 16.62 1.40
N GLU A 103 1.46 16.26 0.14
CA GLU A 103 1.50 14.85 -0.28
C GLU A 103 2.93 14.31 -0.22
N VAL A 104 3.07 13.02 0.12
CA VAL A 104 4.37 12.36 0.26
C VAL A 104 4.71 11.60 -1.02
N ILE A 105 5.80 12.01 -1.67
CA ILE A 105 6.33 11.37 -2.88
C ILE A 105 6.63 9.91 -2.59
N ASP A 106 6.34 9.02 -3.55
CA ASP A 106 6.56 7.56 -3.45
C ASP A 106 5.75 6.86 -2.34
N SER A 107 4.80 7.53 -1.69
CA SER A 107 4.03 6.92 -0.60
C SER A 107 3.04 5.85 -1.09
N GLY A 108 2.43 6.05 -2.25
CA GLY A 108 1.48 5.11 -2.86
C GLY A 108 2.13 3.78 -3.23
N GLY A 109 1.40 2.68 -3.05
CA GLY A 109 1.86 1.36 -3.45
C GLY A 109 2.06 1.27 -4.96
N ALA A 110 3.22 0.79 -5.39
CA ALA A 110 3.55 0.68 -6.80
C ALA A 110 2.75 -0.43 -7.49
N GLY A 111 2.44 -0.26 -8.77
CA GLY A 111 1.78 -1.28 -9.57
C GLY A 111 1.62 -0.84 -11.01
N ARG A 112 1.00 -1.67 -11.85
CA ARG A 112 0.49 -1.21 -13.15
C ARG A 112 -0.39 0.02 -12.93
N TYR A 113 -1.24 -0.07 -11.92
CA TYR A 113 -1.96 1.06 -11.34
C TYR A 113 -1.42 1.37 -9.94
N ARG A 114 -1.07 2.64 -9.72
CA ARG A 114 -0.47 3.16 -8.48
C ARG A 114 -1.57 3.40 -7.45
N GLY A 115 -1.30 3.07 -6.19
CA GLY A 115 -2.18 3.48 -5.08
C GLY A 115 -2.14 4.99 -4.84
N GLY A 116 -3.22 5.57 -4.32
CA GLY A 116 -3.25 6.98 -3.94
C GLY A 116 -2.16 7.31 -2.93
N LEU A 117 -1.58 8.52 -3.04
CA LEU A 117 -0.57 9.01 -2.10
C LEU A 117 -1.20 9.42 -0.78
N SER A 118 -0.42 9.28 0.29
CA SER A 118 -0.72 9.91 1.57
C SER A 118 -0.12 11.31 1.65
N ALA A 119 -0.28 11.93 2.81
CA ALA A 119 0.27 13.24 3.10
C ALA A 119 0.96 13.27 4.46
N GLU A 120 1.68 14.36 4.70
CA GLU A 120 2.38 14.69 5.92
C GLU A 120 1.84 16.03 6.44
N SER A 121 1.53 16.08 7.72
CA SER A 121 1.20 17.32 8.44
C SER A 121 2.30 17.60 9.45
N CYS A 122 2.87 18.80 9.41
CA CYS A 122 3.97 19.23 10.27
C CYS A 122 3.62 20.53 10.97
N PHE A 123 3.80 20.59 12.29
CA PHE A 123 3.36 21.71 13.11
C PHE A 123 4.21 21.92 14.37
N ILE A 124 4.05 23.11 14.96
CA ILE A 124 4.64 23.52 16.23
C ILE A 124 3.57 24.06 17.19
N PRO A 125 3.82 24.10 18.52
CA PRO A 125 2.99 24.85 19.44
C PRO A 125 3.03 26.33 19.11
N HIS A 126 1.87 26.98 19.12
CA HIS A 126 1.74 28.41 18.86
C HIS A 126 0.77 29.05 19.84
N HIS A 127 1.15 30.19 20.41
CA HIS A 127 0.40 30.87 21.48
C HIS A 127 0.10 30.01 22.73
N THR A 128 0.91 28.98 22.97
CA THR A 128 0.90 28.19 24.20
C THR A 128 2.32 27.86 24.63
N ALA A 129 2.53 27.64 25.92
CA ALA A 129 3.85 27.29 26.46
C ALA A 129 4.19 25.80 26.23
N LEU A 130 3.18 24.95 26.04
CA LEU A 130 3.35 23.50 25.99
C LEU A 130 2.12 22.82 25.40
N ILE A 131 2.34 21.75 24.63
CA ILE A 131 1.32 20.78 24.27
C ILE A 131 1.74 19.41 24.80
N THR A 132 0.85 18.73 25.51
CA THR A 132 1.01 17.32 25.87
C THR A 132 0.36 16.45 24.81
N GLN A 133 1.09 15.43 24.35
CA GLN A 133 0.65 14.55 23.27
C GLN A 133 0.67 13.09 23.66
N ASP A 134 -0.27 12.35 23.05
CA ASP A 134 -0.27 10.91 22.98
C ASP A 134 -0.26 10.47 21.50
N THR A 135 0.44 9.38 21.22
CA THR A 135 0.40 8.70 19.92
C THR A 135 -0.38 7.40 20.06
N LEU A 136 -1.15 7.05 19.03
CA LEU A 136 -1.80 5.75 18.91
C LEU A 136 -1.79 5.31 17.46
N SER A 137 -0.93 4.34 17.12
CA SER A 137 -0.89 3.80 15.76
C SER A 137 -0.59 2.30 15.72
N SER A 138 -0.79 1.75 14.53
CA SER A 138 -0.14 0.52 14.09
C SER A 138 0.26 0.67 12.62
N GLY A 139 1.06 -0.27 12.11
CA GLY A 139 1.53 -0.22 10.73
C GLY A 139 2.74 0.70 10.50
N ASN A 140 3.53 1.00 11.55
CA ASN A 140 4.76 1.79 11.39
C ASN A 140 6.00 0.94 11.07
N ALA A 141 5.97 -0.34 11.43
CA ALA A 141 7.05 -1.29 11.12
C ALA A 141 6.81 -2.05 9.82
N ILE A 142 5.54 -2.32 9.52
CA ILE A 142 5.07 -3.15 8.41
C ILE A 142 3.85 -2.46 7.82
N PRO A 143 3.77 -2.32 6.48
CA PRO A 143 2.66 -1.62 5.85
C PRO A 143 1.35 -2.40 6.00
N THR A 144 0.27 -1.67 6.27
CA THR A 144 -1.08 -2.24 6.46
C THR A 144 -1.96 -2.15 5.21
N SER A 145 -1.43 -1.54 4.15
CA SER A 145 -2.06 -1.41 2.84
C SER A 145 -1.31 -2.25 1.80
N PRO A 146 -1.44 -3.60 1.83
CA PRO A 146 -0.84 -4.45 0.81
C PRO A 146 -1.47 -4.20 -0.55
N GLY A 147 -0.66 -4.31 -1.61
CA GLY A 147 -1.17 -4.30 -2.98
C GLY A 147 -1.86 -5.62 -3.36
N MET A 148 -2.35 -5.68 -4.58
CA MET A 148 -3.00 -6.87 -5.13
C MET A 148 -2.47 -7.23 -6.52
N MET A 149 -2.53 -8.52 -6.85
CA MET A 149 -2.21 -9.04 -8.18
C MET A 149 -0.79 -8.69 -8.64
N GLY A 150 0.19 -8.71 -7.72
CA GLY A 150 1.56 -8.28 -7.98
C GLY A 150 1.84 -6.80 -7.67
N GLY A 151 0.83 -6.00 -7.31
CA GLY A 151 1.02 -4.64 -6.82
C GLY A 151 1.67 -4.61 -5.44
N TYR A 152 2.50 -3.61 -5.20
CA TYR A 152 3.31 -3.47 -3.98
C TYR A 152 2.49 -2.82 -2.85
N PRO A 153 2.90 -3.03 -1.59
CA PRO A 153 2.35 -2.29 -0.47
C PRO A 153 2.68 -0.79 -0.53
N ALA A 154 1.88 0.00 0.17
CA ALA A 154 2.10 1.43 0.36
C ALA A 154 3.10 1.73 1.49
N THR A 155 3.37 3.01 1.75
CA THR A 155 4.14 3.47 2.91
C THR A 155 3.48 3.08 4.25
N THR A 156 4.30 3.03 5.29
CA THR A 156 3.90 2.91 6.70
C THR A 156 3.47 4.24 7.30
N ASN A 157 2.77 4.19 8.43
CA ASN A 157 2.58 5.35 9.32
C ASN A 157 3.93 5.76 9.93
N VAL A 158 4.19 7.05 10.04
CA VAL A 158 5.45 7.56 10.65
C VAL A 158 5.16 8.76 11.54
N TYR A 159 5.67 8.71 12.77
CA TYR A 159 5.77 9.87 13.64
C TYR A 159 7.20 10.37 13.62
N LYS A 160 7.39 11.65 13.32
CA LYS A 160 8.67 12.34 13.34
C LYS A 160 8.61 13.42 14.41
N PHE A 161 9.61 13.46 15.28
CA PHE A 161 9.68 14.45 16.33
C PHE A 161 11.13 14.93 16.49
N LYS A 162 11.32 16.25 16.43
CA LYS A 162 12.61 16.90 16.67
C LYS A 162 12.46 17.91 17.81
N ARG A 163 13.38 17.85 18.76
CA ARG A 163 13.46 18.79 19.88
C ARG A 163 14.49 19.87 19.64
N GLN A 164 14.28 21.03 20.25
CA GLN A 164 15.24 22.14 20.27
C GLN A 164 15.74 22.50 18.86
N THR A 165 14.79 22.67 17.94
CA THR A 165 15.10 22.93 16.53
C THR A 165 15.41 24.39 16.27
N ASP A 166 15.95 24.67 15.09
CA ASP A 166 16.18 26.02 14.55
C ASP A 166 14.91 26.69 13.99
N ILE A 167 13.71 26.13 14.24
CA ILE A 167 12.47 26.61 13.60
C ILE A 167 12.12 28.06 13.94
N ILE A 168 12.34 28.49 15.19
CA ILE A 168 12.00 29.84 15.64
C ILE A 168 12.87 30.87 14.91
N GLU A 169 14.16 30.58 14.76
CA GLU A 169 15.11 31.42 14.04
C GLU A 169 14.74 31.51 12.55
N ARG A 170 14.36 30.38 11.95
CA ARG A 170 13.90 30.30 10.55
C ARG A 170 12.64 31.11 10.30
N VAL A 171 11.63 30.99 11.15
CA VAL A 171 10.39 31.77 11.04
C VAL A 171 10.69 33.26 11.19
N ALA A 172 11.53 33.65 12.14
CA ALA A 172 11.97 35.05 12.31
C ALA A 172 12.73 35.58 11.08
N ALA A 173 13.44 34.71 10.37
CA ALA A 173 14.13 35.01 9.11
C ALA A 173 13.25 34.81 7.87
N HIS A 174 11.92 34.64 8.01
CA HIS A 174 10.97 34.42 6.92
C HIS A 174 11.30 33.23 6.00
N THR A 175 11.90 32.18 6.57
CA THR A 175 12.29 30.98 5.85
C THR A 175 11.50 29.79 6.39
N MET A 176 10.57 29.24 5.61
CA MET A 176 9.77 28.08 6.03
C MET A 176 10.42 26.77 5.54
N PRO A 177 10.51 25.73 6.39
CA PRO A 177 11.02 24.43 5.94
C PRO A 177 10.01 23.75 5.01
N ALA A 178 10.50 23.07 3.97
CA ALA A 178 9.65 22.23 3.13
C ALA A 178 9.58 20.78 3.63
N ASP A 179 10.51 20.37 4.50
CA ASP A 179 10.55 19.07 5.17
C ASP A 179 11.19 19.20 6.56
N ILE A 180 10.70 18.44 7.53
CA ILE A 180 11.30 18.35 8.87
C ILE A 180 12.78 17.89 8.83
N ALA A 181 13.19 17.17 7.77
CA ALA A 181 14.59 16.79 7.55
C ALA A 181 15.53 18.01 7.39
N GLU A 182 15.02 19.17 6.94
CA GLU A 182 15.81 20.39 6.78
C GLU A 182 16.16 21.07 8.12
N LEU A 183 15.42 20.74 9.17
CA LEU A 183 15.58 21.34 10.49
C LEU A 183 16.74 20.73 11.28
N GLN A 184 17.46 21.57 11.99
CA GLN A 184 18.43 21.13 13.01
C GLN A 184 17.69 20.75 14.30
N GLY A 185 18.39 20.12 15.23
CA GLY A 185 17.85 19.72 16.54
C GLY A 185 18.07 18.25 16.84
N GLU A 186 17.50 17.81 17.96
CA GLU A 186 17.61 16.43 18.44
C GLU A 186 16.45 15.57 17.91
N GLU A 187 16.76 14.52 17.14
CA GLU A 187 15.75 13.55 16.73
C GLU A 187 15.33 12.65 17.88
N VAL A 188 14.02 12.59 18.13
CA VAL A 188 13.43 11.75 19.17
C VAL A 188 12.59 10.65 18.54
N THR A 189 12.89 9.41 18.88
CA THR A 189 12.09 8.27 18.44
C THR A 189 10.85 8.14 19.31
N LEU A 190 9.67 8.34 18.71
CA LEU A 190 8.39 8.14 19.37
C LEU A 190 7.92 6.68 19.24
N GLN A 191 7.34 6.15 20.32
CA GLN A 191 6.72 4.83 20.35
C GLN A 191 5.29 4.86 19.79
N LEU A 192 4.76 3.70 19.40
CA LEU A 192 3.42 3.58 18.77
C LEU A 192 2.26 4.03 19.67
N ARG A 193 2.43 3.84 20.97
CA ARG A 193 1.45 4.11 22.03
C ARG A 193 2.12 4.92 23.14
N GLN A 194 2.85 5.95 22.75
CA GLN A 194 3.54 6.81 23.71
C GLN A 194 2.54 7.80 24.30
N GLU A 195 2.53 7.89 25.63
CA GLU A 195 1.66 8.80 26.36
C GLU A 195 2.47 9.94 26.98
N ASN A 196 1.82 11.09 27.15
CA ASN A 196 2.30 12.22 27.93
C ASN A 196 3.66 12.79 27.52
N PHE A 197 4.02 12.73 26.23
CA PHE A 197 5.22 13.44 25.78
C PHE A 197 4.91 14.92 25.54
N GLU A 198 5.90 15.76 25.81
CA GLU A 198 5.77 17.21 25.75
C GLU A 198 6.39 17.75 24.45
N GLN A 199 5.66 18.63 23.78
CA GLN A 199 6.15 19.48 22.68
C GLN A 199 6.13 20.95 23.14
N ARG A 200 7.29 21.59 23.17
CA ARG A 200 7.48 23.00 23.55
C ARG A 200 7.66 23.90 22.32
N PRO A 201 7.51 25.23 22.46
CA PRO A 201 7.91 26.17 21.42
C PRO A 201 9.37 25.94 21.02
N GLY A 202 9.61 25.60 19.76
CA GLY A 202 10.92 25.19 19.23
C GLY A 202 11.06 23.70 18.92
N ASP A 203 10.14 22.86 19.38
CA ASP A 203 10.05 21.46 18.99
C ASP A 203 9.11 21.31 17.78
N VAL A 204 9.45 20.41 16.86
CA VAL A 204 8.68 20.17 15.63
C VAL A 204 8.19 18.74 15.58
N TYR A 205 6.90 18.59 15.30
CA TYR A 205 6.25 17.29 15.12
C TYR A 205 5.71 17.20 13.70
N ALA A 206 5.92 16.04 13.08
CA ALA A 206 5.29 15.69 11.81
C ALA A 206 4.74 14.27 11.86
N VAL A 207 3.60 14.07 11.20
CA VAL A 207 2.99 12.75 11.05
C VAL A 207 2.71 12.47 9.57
N ILE A 208 3.21 11.32 9.12
CA ILE A 208 2.87 10.72 7.83
C ILE A 208 1.85 9.64 8.10
N TRP A 209 0.73 9.67 7.39
CA TRP A 209 -0.24 8.58 7.40
C TRP A 209 -0.02 7.59 6.27
N SER A 210 -0.46 6.35 6.47
CA SER A 210 -0.36 5.28 5.49
C SER A 210 -1.05 5.68 4.18
N ALA A 211 -0.43 5.30 3.07
CA ALA A 211 -1.00 5.47 1.74
C ALA A 211 -1.70 4.17 1.30
N ALA A 212 -2.14 4.13 0.03
CA ALA A 212 -2.94 3.02 -0.46
C ALA A 212 -2.15 2.02 -1.31
N GLY A 213 -2.57 0.76 -1.33
CA GLY A 213 -1.89 -0.32 -2.06
C GLY A 213 -1.99 -0.19 -3.58
N GLY A 214 -1.00 -0.71 -4.30
CA GLY A 214 -0.96 -0.75 -5.77
C GLY A 214 -1.61 -2.00 -6.37
N PHE A 215 -1.90 -1.97 -7.66
CA PHE A 215 -2.48 -3.09 -8.41
C PHE A 215 -1.62 -3.49 -9.62
N GLY A 216 -1.31 -4.78 -9.76
CA GLY A 216 -0.55 -5.30 -10.91
C GLY A 216 0.97 -5.12 -10.83
N ASP A 217 1.71 -5.78 -11.72
CA ASP A 217 3.18 -5.70 -11.81
C ASP A 217 3.64 -4.25 -12.16
N PRO A 218 4.48 -3.59 -11.34
CA PRO A 218 5.00 -2.25 -11.64
C PRO A 218 5.74 -2.14 -12.99
N LEU A 219 6.35 -3.22 -13.48
CA LEU A 219 7.01 -3.25 -14.79
C LEU A 219 6.03 -3.20 -15.97
N GLU A 220 4.72 -3.19 -15.69
CA GLU A 220 3.65 -3.12 -16.69
C GLU A 220 2.94 -1.78 -16.70
N ARG A 221 3.30 -0.86 -15.80
CA ARG A 221 2.84 0.52 -15.88
C ARG A 221 3.34 1.16 -17.18
N ASP A 222 2.48 1.93 -17.84
CA ASP A 222 2.87 2.71 -19.01
C ASP A 222 4.01 3.67 -18.63
N PRO A 223 5.16 3.65 -19.33
CA PRO A 223 6.25 4.58 -19.08
C PRO A 223 5.83 6.06 -19.10
N GLU A 224 4.87 6.45 -19.94
CA GLU A 224 4.41 7.85 -19.98
C GLU A 224 3.59 8.22 -18.74
N ASN A 225 2.81 7.29 -18.20
CA ASN A 225 2.13 7.51 -16.92
C ASN A 225 3.15 7.65 -15.77
N VAL A 226 4.29 6.94 -15.83
CA VAL A 226 5.38 7.14 -14.85
C VAL A 226 6.03 8.52 -15.00
N ARG A 227 6.21 9.01 -16.24
CA ARG A 227 6.70 10.37 -16.49
C ARG A 227 5.73 11.42 -15.92
N GLU A 228 4.43 11.24 -16.14
CA GLU A 228 3.39 12.10 -15.55
C GLU A 228 3.37 12.01 -14.02
N ASP A 229 3.56 10.82 -13.43
CA ASP A 229 3.71 10.69 -11.97
C ASP A 229 4.92 11.50 -11.44
N ILE A 230 6.02 11.59 -12.20
CA ILE A 230 7.18 12.40 -11.82
C ILE A 230 6.85 13.88 -11.88
N ASP A 231 6.22 14.34 -12.96
CA ASP A 231 5.80 15.74 -13.11
C ASP A 231 4.87 16.16 -11.97
N ASN A 232 3.96 15.26 -11.57
CA ASN A 232 3.03 15.45 -10.47
C ASN A 232 3.63 15.18 -9.09
N ARG A 233 4.94 14.93 -8.98
CA ARG A 233 5.64 14.58 -7.72
C ARG A 233 5.02 13.39 -6.97
N SER A 234 4.35 12.51 -7.69
CA SER A 234 3.81 11.27 -7.14
C SER A 234 4.87 10.18 -7.03
N VAL A 235 5.80 10.16 -7.99
CA VAL A 235 6.90 9.20 -8.07
C VAL A 235 8.22 9.95 -8.24
N SER A 236 9.26 9.56 -7.52
CA SER A 236 10.60 10.13 -7.71
C SER A 236 11.30 9.54 -8.95
N ILE A 237 12.28 10.26 -9.50
CA ILE A 237 13.12 9.76 -10.61
C ILE A 237 13.82 8.45 -10.23
N ALA A 238 14.24 8.32 -8.96
CA ALA A 238 14.84 7.10 -8.44
C ALA A 238 13.84 5.94 -8.46
N ALA A 239 12.64 6.12 -7.90
CA ALA A 239 11.60 5.10 -7.89
C ALA A 239 11.11 4.72 -9.30
N ALA A 240 11.04 5.67 -10.24
CA ALA A 240 10.73 5.41 -11.64
C ALA A 240 11.68 4.37 -12.25
N ARG A 241 12.99 4.52 -12.00
CA ARG A 241 14.00 3.55 -12.44
C ARG A 241 13.95 2.27 -11.61
N ASP A 242 13.96 2.38 -10.31
CA ASP A 242 14.22 1.27 -9.39
C ASP A 242 13.02 0.35 -9.24
N ILE A 243 11.80 0.88 -9.21
CA ILE A 243 10.56 0.12 -9.04
C ILE A 243 9.90 -0.16 -10.39
N TYR A 244 9.66 0.88 -11.21
CA TYR A 244 8.91 0.74 -12.46
C TYR A 244 9.77 0.34 -13.66
N GLY A 245 11.10 0.39 -13.53
CA GLY A 245 12.02 0.07 -14.62
C GLY A 245 11.97 1.08 -15.77
N VAL A 246 11.57 2.31 -15.50
CA VAL A 246 11.46 3.41 -16.49
C VAL A 246 12.68 4.31 -16.37
N VAL A 247 13.29 4.62 -17.51
CA VAL A 247 14.46 5.50 -17.60
C VAL A 247 14.01 6.83 -18.16
N ILE A 248 14.26 7.90 -17.41
CA ILE A 248 14.03 9.28 -17.85
C ILE A 248 15.35 9.86 -18.36
N ALA A 249 15.33 10.43 -19.57
CA ALA A 249 16.46 11.09 -20.19
C ALA A 249 16.70 12.49 -19.59
N ALA A 250 17.82 13.11 -19.93
CA ALA A 250 18.20 14.42 -19.40
C ALA A 250 17.23 15.56 -19.77
N ASP A 251 16.44 15.38 -20.84
CA ASP A 251 15.39 16.30 -21.30
C ASP A 251 14.03 16.07 -20.59
N GLY A 252 13.97 15.16 -19.61
CA GLY A 252 12.75 14.82 -18.87
C GLY A 252 11.81 13.87 -19.62
N GLN A 253 12.16 13.41 -20.82
CA GLN A 253 11.34 12.47 -21.59
C GLN A 253 11.69 11.02 -21.26
N VAL A 254 10.77 10.09 -21.57
CA VAL A 254 11.03 8.66 -21.42
C VAL A 254 12.06 8.20 -22.47
N ASP A 255 13.17 7.61 -22.01
CA ASP A 255 14.07 6.85 -22.88
C ASP A 255 13.44 5.47 -23.14
N GLY A 256 12.64 5.38 -24.20
CA GLY A 256 11.94 4.16 -24.59
C GLY A 256 12.89 2.96 -24.79
N PRO A 257 13.97 3.08 -25.58
CA PRO A 257 14.96 2.02 -25.73
C PRO A 257 15.62 1.58 -24.42
N ALA A 258 16.04 2.49 -23.55
CA ALA A 258 16.67 2.13 -22.27
C ALA A 258 15.66 1.51 -21.30
N THR A 259 14.43 2.01 -21.26
CA THR A 259 13.32 1.44 -20.48
C THR A 259 13.04 0.00 -20.88
N ARG A 260 12.93 -0.29 -22.19
CA ARG A 260 12.76 -1.66 -22.69
C ARG A 260 13.92 -2.56 -22.28
N ARG A 261 15.16 -2.13 -22.50
CA ARG A 261 16.35 -2.90 -22.08
C ARG A 261 16.37 -3.18 -20.59
N LEU A 262 16.00 -2.20 -19.76
CA LEU A 262 15.97 -2.35 -18.30
C LEU A 262 14.88 -3.34 -17.86
N ARG A 263 13.65 -3.22 -18.40
CA ARG A 263 12.55 -4.14 -18.09
C ARG A 263 12.84 -5.55 -18.59
N ASP A 264 13.37 -5.71 -19.80
CA ASP A 264 13.74 -7.01 -20.36
C ASP A 264 14.86 -7.67 -19.56
N GLY A 265 15.89 -6.90 -19.18
CA GLY A 265 16.96 -7.38 -18.32
C GLY A 265 16.46 -7.83 -16.95
N ARG A 266 15.52 -7.12 -16.34
CA ARG A 266 14.88 -7.52 -15.08
C ARG A 266 14.05 -8.78 -15.23
N ARG A 267 13.22 -8.89 -16.27
CA ARG A 267 12.44 -10.11 -16.54
C ARG A 267 13.36 -11.30 -16.82
N ASP A 268 14.44 -11.10 -17.56
CA ASP A 268 15.44 -12.15 -17.77
C ASP A 268 16.12 -12.55 -16.45
N ALA A 269 16.51 -11.61 -15.61
CA ALA A 269 17.12 -11.90 -14.30
C ALA A 269 16.16 -12.66 -13.36
N ASN A 270 14.86 -12.40 -13.46
CA ASN A 270 13.83 -12.97 -12.60
C ASN A 270 13.33 -14.36 -13.04
N ARG A 271 13.56 -14.78 -14.29
CA ARG A 271 13.15 -16.12 -14.75
C ARG A 271 14.12 -17.19 -14.27
N ARG A 272 13.67 -18.45 -14.28
CA ARG A 272 14.52 -19.60 -13.94
C ARG A 272 15.62 -19.75 -15.00
N LYS A 273 16.85 -19.99 -14.54
CA LYS A 273 18.03 -20.16 -15.41
C LYS A 273 18.36 -21.62 -15.68
N ASP A 274 17.92 -22.50 -14.79
CA ASP A 274 18.21 -23.92 -14.77
C ASP A 274 16.97 -24.77 -15.00
N GLY A 275 17.15 -25.92 -15.65
CA GLY A 275 16.07 -26.87 -15.90
C GLY A 275 15.03 -26.41 -16.93
N HIS A 276 14.09 -27.30 -17.21
CA HIS A 276 13.02 -27.06 -18.18
C HIS A 276 11.80 -26.43 -17.50
N VAL A 277 11.20 -25.43 -18.15
CA VAL A 277 9.91 -24.85 -17.75
C VAL A 277 8.84 -25.31 -18.72
N THR A 278 7.98 -26.21 -18.25
CA THR A 278 6.83 -26.68 -19.02
C THR A 278 5.87 -25.53 -19.29
N ARG A 279 5.43 -25.39 -20.55
CA ARG A 279 4.36 -24.47 -20.94
C ARG A 279 3.12 -25.26 -21.29
N LEU A 280 1.99 -24.82 -20.76
CA LEU A 280 0.70 -25.46 -20.95
C LEU A 280 0.07 -25.01 -22.27
N GLU A 281 -0.40 -25.98 -23.05
CA GLU A 281 -1.04 -25.75 -24.36
C GLU A 281 -2.57 -25.80 -24.27
N GLY A 282 -3.10 -26.36 -23.18
CA GLY A 282 -4.51 -26.47 -22.90
C GLY A 282 -5.24 -25.13 -22.90
N GLU A 283 -6.53 -25.19 -23.20
CA GLU A 283 -7.41 -24.03 -23.28
C GLU A 283 -7.51 -23.32 -21.93
N ARG A 284 -7.43 -21.98 -21.94
CA ARG A 284 -7.69 -21.16 -20.76
C ARG A 284 -9.19 -21.18 -20.44
N THR A 285 -9.54 -21.76 -19.30
CA THR A 285 -10.92 -21.81 -18.82
C THR A 285 -11.30 -20.67 -17.88
N LEU A 286 -10.33 -20.10 -17.15
CA LEU A 286 -10.56 -19.01 -16.21
C LEU A 286 -9.32 -18.14 -16.08
N ARG A 287 -9.51 -16.84 -15.81
CA ARG A 287 -8.43 -15.98 -15.31
C ARG A 287 -8.56 -15.84 -13.81
N VAL A 288 -7.68 -16.49 -13.06
CA VAL A 288 -7.76 -16.59 -11.59
C VAL A 288 -7.32 -15.30 -10.93
N THR A 289 -6.18 -14.77 -11.37
CA THR A 289 -5.63 -13.46 -10.99
C THR A 289 -5.17 -12.72 -12.25
N ASP A 290 -4.65 -11.50 -12.11
CA ASP A 290 -4.09 -10.79 -13.28
C ASP A 290 -2.91 -11.55 -13.92
N ASN A 291 -2.22 -12.38 -13.12
CA ASN A 291 -1.02 -13.11 -13.52
C ASN A 291 -1.19 -14.63 -13.65
N ILE A 292 -2.35 -15.18 -13.27
CA ILE A 292 -2.59 -16.64 -13.22
C ILE A 292 -3.86 -16.97 -14.00
N ASP A 293 -3.72 -17.85 -14.98
CA ASP A 293 -4.81 -18.46 -15.72
C ASP A 293 -4.99 -19.92 -15.27
N LEU A 294 -6.24 -20.39 -15.25
CA LEU A 294 -6.57 -21.81 -15.16
C LEU A 294 -6.69 -22.39 -16.57
N ARG A 295 -5.96 -23.46 -16.85
CA ARG A 295 -5.98 -24.17 -18.13
C ARG A 295 -6.48 -25.60 -17.98
N ARG A 296 -7.21 -26.08 -18.98
CA ARG A 296 -7.68 -27.48 -19.06
C ARG A 296 -6.67 -28.30 -19.84
N GLU A 297 -5.96 -29.16 -19.14
CA GLU A 297 -5.02 -30.13 -19.72
C GLU A 297 -5.64 -31.54 -19.76
N LYS A 298 -5.00 -32.47 -20.49
CA LYS A 298 -5.43 -33.88 -20.54
C LYS A 298 -5.51 -34.53 -19.15
N GLY A 299 -4.70 -34.07 -18.20
CA GLY A 299 -4.64 -34.54 -16.81
C GLY A 299 -5.49 -33.75 -15.81
N GLY A 300 -6.30 -32.78 -16.25
CA GLY A 300 -7.14 -31.95 -15.39
C GLY A 300 -6.81 -30.46 -15.42
N GLY A 301 -7.41 -29.71 -14.49
CA GLY A 301 -7.22 -28.26 -14.38
C GLY A 301 -5.87 -27.89 -13.76
N ARG A 302 -5.15 -26.95 -14.37
CA ARG A 302 -3.81 -26.52 -13.94
C ARG A 302 -3.65 -25.02 -13.94
N LEU A 303 -2.92 -24.51 -12.95
CA LEU A 303 -2.59 -23.09 -12.84
C LEU A 303 -1.38 -22.79 -13.73
N ALA A 304 -1.46 -21.69 -14.49
CA ALA A 304 -0.42 -21.27 -15.41
C ALA A 304 -0.19 -19.76 -15.34
N CYS A 305 1.02 -19.32 -15.64
CA CYS A 305 1.30 -17.90 -15.86
C CYS A 305 0.44 -17.38 -17.04
N SER A 306 -0.27 -16.27 -16.82
CA SER A 306 -1.14 -15.66 -17.84
C SER A 306 -0.40 -15.12 -19.06
N LYS A 307 0.92 -14.93 -18.95
CA LYS A 307 1.77 -14.29 -19.98
C LYS A 307 2.46 -15.28 -20.91
N CYS A 308 3.00 -16.37 -20.35
CA CYS A 308 3.77 -17.35 -21.14
C CYS A 308 3.28 -18.79 -21.01
N ALA A 309 2.16 -19.00 -20.30
CA ALA A 309 1.59 -20.31 -20.01
C ALA A 309 2.52 -21.27 -19.24
N ALA A 310 3.59 -20.75 -18.62
CA ALA A 310 4.44 -21.55 -17.74
C ALA A 310 3.60 -22.17 -16.63
N ASP A 311 3.84 -23.45 -16.43
CA ASP A 311 3.09 -24.27 -15.50
C ASP A 311 3.43 -23.94 -14.03
N LEU A 312 2.41 -23.60 -13.25
CA LEU A 312 2.53 -23.19 -11.84
C LEU A 312 1.93 -24.21 -10.86
N GLY A 313 1.44 -25.36 -11.32
CA GLY A 313 0.96 -26.44 -10.44
C GLY A 313 -0.49 -26.85 -10.67
N GLY A 314 -0.99 -27.72 -9.79
CA GLY A 314 -2.39 -28.15 -9.74
C GLY A 314 -3.28 -27.20 -8.93
N LEU A 315 -4.58 -27.48 -8.91
CA LEU A 315 -5.59 -26.70 -8.15
C LEU A 315 -5.37 -26.71 -6.64
N GLY A 316 -4.83 -27.82 -6.11
CA GLY A 316 -4.53 -28.03 -4.69
C GLY A 316 -3.14 -27.56 -4.26
N ASP A 317 -2.29 -27.17 -5.20
CA ASP A 317 -0.93 -26.73 -4.92
C ASP A 317 -0.92 -25.25 -4.49
N ASN A 318 0.18 -24.80 -3.89
CA ASN A 318 0.49 -23.38 -3.80
C ASN A 318 1.32 -22.98 -5.02
N TYR A 319 0.76 -22.14 -5.90
CA TYR A 319 1.42 -21.70 -7.13
C TYR A 319 2.77 -20.99 -6.88
N LYS A 320 2.93 -20.38 -5.69
CA LYS A 320 4.16 -19.70 -5.28
C LYS A 320 5.34 -20.67 -5.13
N ASP A 321 5.09 -21.94 -4.80
CA ASP A 321 6.14 -22.97 -4.66
C ASP A 321 6.79 -23.32 -6.00
N ARG A 322 6.13 -23.00 -7.13
CA ARG A 322 6.66 -23.18 -8.49
C ARG A 322 7.32 -21.94 -9.05
N CYS A 323 7.18 -20.80 -8.38
CA CYS A 323 7.76 -19.53 -8.80
C CYS A 323 9.25 -19.44 -8.41
N VAL A 324 9.99 -18.58 -9.11
CA VAL A 324 11.30 -18.13 -8.64
C VAL A 324 11.07 -17.11 -7.53
N ARG A 325 11.49 -17.44 -6.31
CA ARG A 325 11.35 -16.56 -5.14
C ARG A 325 12.56 -15.65 -5.01
N ARG A 326 12.32 -14.36 -4.83
CA ARG A 326 13.31 -13.40 -4.33
C ARG A 326 12.84 -12.87 -2.99
N GLU A 327 13.75 -12.80 -2.04
CA GLU A 327 13.52 -12.17 -0.75
C GLU A 327 14.46 -10.98 -0.60
N SER A 328 13.92 -9.87 -0.10
CA SER A 328 14.66 -8.63 0.13
C SER A 328 14.22 -7.96 1.42
N ASP A 329 14.99 -6.96 1.86
CA ASP A 329 14.56 -6.06 2.93
C ASP A 329 13.22 -5.39 2.60
N ILE A 330 12.39 -5.17 3.61
CA ILE A 330 11.05 -4.61 3.47
C ILE A 330 11.06 -3.21 2.85
N GLY A 331 12.11 -2.41 3.04
CA GLY A 331 12.28 -1.08 2.43
C GLY A 331 12.35 -1.13 0.90
N THR A 332 12.63 -2.30 0.32
CA THR A 332 12.57 -2.49 -1.15
C THR A 332 11.13 -2.41 -1.68
N ALA A 333 10.13 -2.65 -0.84
CA ALA A 333 8.72 -2.62 -1.23
C ALA A 333 8.18 -1.19 -1.38
N ASN A 334 8.69 -0.24 -0.59
CA ASN A 334 8.37 1.18 -0.69
C ASN A 334 9.47 2.00 -0.01
N PRO A 335 9.99 3.06 -0.66
CA PRO A 335 11.14 3.83 -0.14
C PRO A 335 10.84 4.61 1.14
N ASN A 336 9.56 4.79 1.49
CA ASN A 336 9.14 5.47 2.72
C ASN A 336 8.99 4.52 3.92
N ILE A 337 9.29 3.23 3.76
CA ILE A 337 9.34 2.29 4.89
C ILE A 337 10.66 2.50 5.62
N GLY A 338 10.56 2.95 6.88
CA GLY A 338 11.71 3.20 7.75
C GLY A 338 12.28 1.94 8.40
N ASP A 339 13.20 2.13 9.36
CA ASP A 339 13.78 1.03 10.12
C ASP A 339 12.76 0.39 11.07
N TYR A 340 12.31 -0.81 10.71
CA TYR A 340 11.32 -1.58 11.49
C TYR A 340 11.82 -1.92 12.90
N ARG A 341 13.14 -1.97 13.13
CA ARG A 341 13.76 -2.32 14.43
C ARG A 341 13.43 -1.33 15.53
N ARG A 342 12.92 -0.16 15.17
CA ARG A 342 12.35 0.81 16.12
C ARG A 342 11.13 0.28 16.87
N TYR A 343 10.45 -0.73 16.31
CA TYR A 343 9.13 -1.17 16.78
C TYR A 343 9.01 -2.68 16.99
N ILE A 344 9.76 -3.49 16.23
CA ILE A 344 9.68 -4.96 16.29
C ILE A 344 11.07 -5.59 16.24
N ASP A 345 11.22 -6.75 16.88
CA ASP A 345 12.45 -7.54 16.88
C ASP A 345 12.50 -8.52 15.69
N GLU A 346 11.34 -9.02 15.24
CA GLU A 346 11.27 -9.93 14.10
C GLU A 346 11.65 -9.22 12.81
N THR A 347 12.37 -9.93 11.93
CA THR A 347 12.75 -9.43 10.61
C THR A 347 11.57 -9.54 9.64
N PRO A 348 10.91 -8.45 9.24
CA PRO A 348 9.99 -8.47 8.13
C PRO A 348 10.76 -8.52 6.81
N VAL A 349 10.22 -9.23 5.84
CA VAL A 349 10.82 -9.41 4.51
C VAL A 349 9.79 -9.13 3.43
N PHE A 350 10.27 -8.62 2.29
CA PHE A 350 9.48 -8.51 1.08
C PHE A 350 9.81 -9.69 0.17
N ARG A 351 8.82 -10.55 -0.06
CA ARG A 351 8.95 -11.74 -0.90
C ARG A 351 8.25 -11.50 -2.22
N GLN A 352 8.96 -11.78 -3.30
CA GLN A 352 8.45 -11.65 -4.66
C GLN A 352 8.52 -13.00 -5.36
N PHE A 353 7.44 -13.37 -6.03
CA PHE A 353 7.30 -14.64 -6.71
C PHE A 353 7.19 -14.41 -8.21
N PHE A 354 8.23 -14.78 -8.94
CA PHE A 354 8.33 -14.57 -10.39
C PHE A 354 8.01 -15.84 -11.17
N CYS A 355 7.40 -15.66 -12.32
CA CYS A 355 7.17 -16.73 -13.27
C CYS A 355 8.50 -17.38 -13.69
N PRO A 356 8.67 -18.70 -13.59
CA PRO A 356 9.92 -19.35 -13.95
C PRO A 356 10.22 -19.25 -15.46
N GLY A 357 9.19 -19.07 -16.30
CA GLY A 357 9.36 -19.02 -17.77
C GLY A 357 9.72 -17.64 -18.30
N CYS A 358 8.99 -16.60 -17.90
CA CYS A 358 9.15 -15.25 -18.44
C CYS A 358 9.61 -14.20 -17.42
N GLY A 359 9.76 -14.56 -16.14
CA GLY A 359 10.23 -13.65 -15.08
C GLY A 359 9.26 -12.52 -14.73
N ALA A 360 8.01 -12.61 -15.20
CA ALA A 360 6.95 -11.71 -14.77
C ALA A 360 6.63 -11.90 -13.29
N LEU A 361 6.33 -10.81 -12.58
CA LEU A 361 5.88 -10.90 -11.19
C LEU A 361 4.49 -11.56 -11.17
N ILE A 362 4.36 -12.68 -10.46
CA ILE A 362 3.09 -13.39 -10.27
C ILE A 362 2.37 -12.82 -9.05
N GLU A 363 3.07 -12.72 -7.93
CA GLU A 363 2.56 -12.17 -6.67
C GLU A 363 3.72 -11.69 -5.79
N ASN A 364 3.41 -10.85 -4.80
CA ASN A 364 4.32 -10.52 -3.71
C ASN A 364 3.64 -10.65 -2.34
N GLU A 365 4.42 -10.73 -1.27
CA GLU A 365 3.90 -10.66 0.10
C GLU A 365 4.91 -10.02 1.04
N VAL A 366 4.41 -9.35 2.08
CA VAL A 366 5.19 -8.95 3.24
C VAL A 366 4.93 -9.97 4.34
N ALA A 367 5.98 -10.55 4.90
CA ALA A 367 5.89 -11.61 5.90
C ALA A 367 7.05 -11.50 6.89
N ARG A 368 6.99 -12.20 8.02
CA ARG A 368 8.20 -12.42 8.83
C ARG A 368 9.10 -13.42 8.12
N ALA A 369 10.41 -13.29 8.27
CA ALA A 369 11.39 -14.13 7.57
C ALA A 369 11.09 -15.64 7.67
N ASN A 370 10.65 -16.10 8.85
CA ASN A 370 10.36 -17.51 9.13
C ASN A 370 8.92 -17.94 8.87
N ASP A 371 8.02 -17.04 8.45
CA ASP A 371 6.63 -17.42 8.17
C ASP A 371 6.56 -18.34 6.92
N PRO A 372 5.68 -19.36 6.91
CA PRO A 372 5.46 -20.16 5.71
C PRO A 372 4.93 -19.29 4.57
N VAL A 373 5.15 -19.73 3.32
CA VAL A 373 4.62 -19.03 2.15
C VAL A 373 3.10 -19.07 2.21
N LEU A 374 2.46 -17.90 2.09
CA LEU A 374 1.01 -17.80 2.18
C LEU A 374 0.33 -18.46 0.97
N ARG A 375 -0.53 -19.43 1.22
CA ARG A 375 -1.45 -19.99 0.22
C ARG A 375 -2.72 -19.13 0.18
N ASP A 376 -2.69 -18.09 -0.64
CA ASP A 376 -3.73 -17.06 -0.68
C ASP A 376 -4.90 -17.40 -1.62
N ILE A 377 -4.72 -18.37 -2.54
CA ILE A 377 -5.75 -18.81 -3.48
C ILE A 377 -5.82 -20.34 -3.50
N GLU A 378 -7.02 -20.87 -3.33
CA GLU A 378 -7.36 -22.28 -3.50
C GLU A 378 -8.61 -22.41 -4.37
N LEU A 379 -8.53 -23.18 -5.45
CA LEU A 379 -9.65 -23.44 -6.33
C LEU A 379 -10.26 -24.80 -6.02
N ILE A 380 -11.51 -24.79 -5.56
CA ILE A 380 -12.24 -26.01 -5.21
C ILE A 380 -13.17 -26.39 -6.36
N PRO A 381 -13.03 -27.59 -6.96
CA PRO A 381 -13.96 -28.07 -7.98
C PRO A 381 -15.41 -28.13 -7.44
N ARG A 382 -16.40 -27.77 -8.27
CA ARG A 382 -17.84 -27.78 -7.88
C ARG A 382 -18.33 -29.13 -7.34
N GLU A 383 -17.72 -30.23 -7.78
CA GLU A 383 -18.07 -31.58 -7.30
C GLU A 383 -17.58 -31.82 -5.86
N ALA A 384 -16.45 -31.20 -5.49
CA ALA A 384 -15.89 -31.24 -4.14
C ALA A 384 -16.59 -30.24 -3.20
N SER A 385 -17.07 -29.10 -3.70
CA SER A 385 -17.75 -28.07 -2.87
C SER A 385 -19.09 -28.53 -2.27
N LYS A 386 -19.71 -29.58 -2.82
CA LYS A 386 -20.91 -30.22 -2.26
C LYS A 386 -20.63 -31.03 -0.98
N ARG A 387 -19.36 -31.32 -0.71
CA ARG A 387 -18.86 -31.95 0.53
C ARG A 387 -18.19 -30.85 1.35
N GLY A 388 -18.96 -30.06 2.10
CA GLY A 388 -18.41 -28.99 2.93
C GLY A 388 -17.33 -29.50 3.91
N PRO A 389 -16.49 -28.60 4.47
CA PRO A 389 -15.36 -28.98 5.35
C PRO A 389 -15.77 -29.72 6.64
N SER A 390 -17.08 -29.79 6.93
CA SER A 390 -17.66 -30.45 8.12
C SER A 390 -18.64 -31.59 7.80
N GLY A 391 -18.71 -32.09 6.55
CA GLY A 391 -19.63 -33.18 6.20
C GLY A 391 -21.13 -32.80 6.23
N VAL A 392 -21.46 -31.53 6.43
CA VAL A 392 -22.85 -31.04 6.33
C VAL A 392 -23.16 -30.73 4.87
N ARG A 393 -24.17 -31.42 4.30
CA ARG A 393 -24.70 -31.13 2.96
C ARG A 393 -25.25 -29.69 2.94
N GLY A 394 -24.61 -28.80 2.20
CA GLY A 394 -25.22 -27.53 1.83
C GLY A 394 -26.44 -27.79 0.96
N LYS A 395 -27.65 -27.47 1.45
CA LYS A 395 -28.84 -27.45 0.60
C LYS A 395 -28.63 -26.40 -0.49
N SER A 396 -28.88 -26.76 -1.75
CA SER A 396 -28.82 -25.81 -2.85
C SER A 396 -29.78 -24.65 -2.60
N LEU A 397 -29.27 -23.42 -2.64
CA LEU A 397 -30.08 -22.22 -2.79
C LEU A 397 -30.61 -22.21 -4.23
N ASP A 398 -31.67 -22.98 -4.50
CA ASP A 398 -32.33 -22.96 -5.80
C ASP A 398 -33.86 -23.02 -5.68
N SER A 399 -34.42 -22.59 -4.54
CA SER A 399 -35.87 -22.72 -4.31
C SER A 399 -36.54 -21.55 -3.57
N ARG A 400 -35.98 -20.33 -3.58
CA ARG A 400 -36.63 -19.17 -2.93
C ARG A 400 -36.64 -17.88 -3.73
N ILE A 401 -36.75 -17.96 -5.05
CA ILE A 401 -37.14 -16.81 -5.88
C ILE A 401 -38.10 -17.31 -6.97
N ARG A 402 -39.30 -17.75 -6.58
CA ARG A 402 -40.48 -17.77 -7.48
C ARG A 402 -41.74 -17.57 -6.65
N GLY A 403 -42.50 -16.53 -7.00
CA GLY A 403 -43.93 -16.41 -6.74
C GLY A 403 -44.29 -15.76 -5.41
N ASN A 404 -44.48 -14.44 -5.42
CA ASN A 404 -45.55 -13.84 -4.65
C ASN A 404 -46.19 -12.72 -5.49
N ASP A 405 -46.80 -13.14 -6.60
CA ASP A 405 -47.86 -12.40 -7.28
C ASP A 405 -49.17 -13.14 -6.98
N GLU A 406 -50.05 -12.43 -6.28
CA GLU A 406 -51.51 -12.52 -6.22
C GLU A 406 -52.25 -13.85 -5.90
N LYS A 407 -53.02 -13.75 -4.80
CA LYS A 407 -54.23 -14.50 -4.36
C LYS A 407 -54.06 -15.81 -3.60
#